data_AF-A0A8C6WLZ6-F1
#
_entry.id   AF-A0A8C6WLZ6-F1
#
_cell.length_a   1.000
_cell.length_b   1.000
_cell.length_c   1.000
_cell.angle_alpha   90.00
_cell.angle_beta   90.00
_cell.angle_gamma   90.00
#
_symmetry.space_group_name_H-M   'P 1'
#
loop_
_entity.id
_entity.type
_entity.pdbx_description
1 polymer ?
#
loop_
_entity_poly.entity_id
_entity_poly.type
_entity_poly.pdbx_seq_one_letter_code
_entity_poly.pdbx_strand_id
1 'polypeptide(L)'
;TISGQEDLSFNPQFYKLYAPLWPRTLGITDCCQFTSVNQVLERSRQYHHEFLLQLRFCPAACERPEDLEMIPGVTDATPGTVMSHLVRVGQTLTHRLDLQSVYKHVLPGSGNAEVTTVHSQVGATVDYIFYSPKHHSDTEIQGKSKYYQQSGLKLIGCLSLLSEDALWSMNGLPSDTFPSDHLSLLAKFQLDMNESL
;
A
#
# COMPACT_ATOMS: atom_id res chain seq x y z
N THR A 1 15.17 4.27 -1.72
CA THR A 1 14.47 3.53 -0.65
C THR A 1 12.97 3.69 -0.83
N ILE A 2 12.16 2.74 -0.35
CA ILE A 2 10.69 2.78 -0.47
C ILE A 2 10.07 3.64 0.64
N SER A 3 10.63 3.57 1.85
CA SER A 3 10.16 4.31 3.03
C SER A 3 10.66 5.76 3.10
N GLY A 4 11.55 6.19 2.21
CA GLY A 4 12.19 7.51 2.29
C GLY A 4 13.24 7.66 3.39
N GLN A 5 13.47 6.61 4.20
CA GLN A 5 14.53 6.60 5.21
C GLN A 5 15.92 6.49 4.55
N GLU A 6 16.93 6.99 5.27
CA GLU A 6 18.33 6.84 4.88
C GLU A 6 18.71 5.37 4.91
N ASP A 7 19.28 4.90 3.79
CA ASP A 7 19.84 3.55 3.69
C ASP A 7 21.34 3.65 3.89
N LEU A 8 21.79 3.28 5.09
CA LEU A 8 23.21 3.22 5.44
C LEU A 8 23.90 1.98 4.85
N SER A 9 23.16 1.09 4.16
CA SER A 9 23.80 0.07 3.37
C SER A 9 24.46 0.75 2.17
N PHE A 10 25.79 0.66 2.08
CA PHE A 10 26.61 1.17 0.98
C PHE A 10 26.35 0.42 -0.35
N ASN A 11 25.15 -0.10 -0.54
CA ASN A 11 24.77 -0.91 -1.68
C ASN A 11 23.95 -0.02 -2.64
N PRO A 12 24.53 0.45 -3.76
CA PRO A 12 23.86 1.35 -4.71
C PRO A 12 22.79 0.63 -5.55
N GLN A 13 22.23 -0.46 -5.05
CA GLN A 13 21.18 -1.22 -5.73
C GLN A 13 19.89 -0.41 -5.71
N PHE A 14 19.60 0.21 -6.85
CA PHE A 14 18.27 0.69 -7.17
C PHE A 14 17.28 -0.46 -7.00
N TYR A 15 16.51 -0.44 -5.90
CA TYR A 15 15.44 -1.41 -5.67
C TYR A 15 14.35 -1.21 -6.72
N LYS A 16 14.45 -1.93 -7.82
CA LYS A 16 13.39 -2.00 -8.82
C LYS A 16 12.29 -2.90 -8.26
N LEU A 17 11.15 -2.29 -7.95
CA LEU A 17 9.95 -3.04 -7.58
C LEU A 17 9.38 -3.72 -8.82
N TYR A 18 9.18 -5.03 -8.73
CA TYR A 18 8.54 -5.81 -9.78
C TYR A 18 7.07 -6.02 -9.43
N ALA A 19 6.22 -6.00 -10.45
CA ALA A 19 4.82 -6.34 -10.32
C ALA A 19 4.61 -7.83 -10.62
N PRO A 20 3.72 -8.53 -9.87
CA PRO A 20 3.03 -8.04 -8.67
C PRO A 20 3.99 -7.92 -7.47
N LEU A 21 3.72 -6.98 -6.57
CA LEU A 21 4.54 -6.74 -5.38
C LEU A 21 4.58 -7.94 -4.42
N TRP A 22 3.57 -8.80 -4.46
CA TRP A 22 3.47 -10.00 -3.64
C TRP A 22 2.97 -11.18 -4.47
N PRO A 23 3.28 -12.42 -4.05
CA PRO A 23 2.79 -13.61 -4.73
C PRO A 23 1.27 -13.74 -4.61
N ARG A 24 0.64 -14.35 -5.62
CA ARG A 24 -0.82 -14.61 -5.61
C ARG A 24 -1.28 -15.47 -4.44
N THR A 25 -0.39 -16.28 -3.87
CA THR A 25 -0.65 -17.10 -2.68
C THR A 25 -0.93 -16.27 -1.43
N LEU A 26 -0.55 -14.99 -1.40
CA LEU A 26 -0.91 -14.08 -0.31
C LEU A 26 -2.42 -13.81 -0.25
N GLY A 27 -3.15 -14.04 -1.35
CA GLY A 27 -4.60 -13.85 -1.40
C GLY A 27 -5.02 -12.39 -1.27
N ILE A 28 -4.16 -11.44 -1.65
CA ILE A 28 -4.43 -10.00 -1.65
C ILE A 28 -4.35 -9.47 -3.09
N THR A 29 -5.34 -8.69 -3.51
CA THR A 29 -5.38 -8.02 -4.83
C THR A 29 -4.60 -6.71 -4.82
N ASP A 30 -4.25 -6.19 -6.00
CA ASP A 30 -3.68 -4.85 -6.21
C ASP A 30 -4.57 -3.69 -5.69
N CYS A 31 -5.84 -3.98 -5.38
CA CYS A 31 -6.76 -3.08 -4.69
C CYS A 31 -6.69 -3.20 -3.15
N CYS A 32 -5.67 -3.86 -2.60
CA CYS A 32 -5.48 -4.12 -1.17
C CYS A 32 -6.70 -4.81 -0.53
N GLN A 33 -7.33 -5.75 -1.24
CA GLN A 33 -8.47 -6.54 -0.74
C GLN A 33 -8.16 -8.02 -0.75
N PHE A 34 -8.72 -8.78 0.20
CA PHE A 34 -8.66 -10.23 0.15
C PHE A 34 -9.37 -10.77 -1.09
N THR A 35 -8.77 -11.77 -1.74
CA THR A 35 -9.41 -12.53 -2.81
C THR A 35 -10.53 -13.39 -2.21
N SER A 36 -11.71 -13.40 -2.82
CA SER A 36 -12.77 -14.31 -2.38
C SER A 36 -12.37 -15.77 -2.65
N VAL A 37 -12.67 -16.65 -1.69
CA VAL A 37 -12.28 -18.09 -1.70
C VAL A 37 -12.69 -18.80 -3.00
N ASN A 38 -13.80 -18.36 -3.63
CA ASN A 38 -14.30 -18.94 -4.88
C ASN A 38 -13.41 -18.67 -6.11
N GLN A 39 -12.55 -17.63 -6.10
CA GLN A 39 -11.62 -17.41 -7.22
C GLN A 39 -10.43 -18.39 -7.20
N VAL A 40 -10.10 -18.96 -6.05
CA VAL A 40 -8.95 -19.85 -5.89
C VAL A 40 -9.31 -21.29 -6.28
N LEU A 41 -10.57 -21.71 -6.07
CA LEU A 41 -11.00 -23.09 -6.31
C LEU A 41 -11.48 -23.36 -7.75
N GLU A 42 -12.03 -22.37 -8.45
CA GLU A 42 -12.61 -22.60 -9.80
C GLU A 42 -11.64 -22.45 -10.96
N ARG A 43 -10.45 -21.89 -10.72
CA ARG A 43 -9.41 -21.93 -11.75
C ARG A 43 -8.73 -23.28 -11.66
N SER A 44 -9.27 -24.24 -12.42
CA SER A 44 -8.52 -25.43 -12.86
C SER A 44 -7.07 -25.01 -13.12
N ARG A 45 -6.11 -25.88 -12.81
CA ARG A 45 -4.66 -25.65 -12.96
C ARG A 45 -4.29 -25.45 -14.45
N GLN A 46 -4.77 -24.37 -15.06
CA GLN A 46 -4.39 -23.88 -16.35
C GLN A 46 -3.24 -22.93 -16.11
N TYR A 47 -2.04 -23.47 -16.31
CA TYR A 47 -0.86 -22.65 -16.47
C TYR A 47 -1.10 -21.72 -17.66
N HIS A 48 -1.13 -20.41 -17.43
CA HIS A 48 -1.31 -19.43 -18.50
C HIS A 48 -0.08 -19.48 -19.41
N HIS A 49 -0.29 -19.37 -20.72
CA HIS A 49 0.79 -19.46 -21.71
C HIS A 49 1.99 -18.57 -21.36
N GLU A 50 1.71 -17.32 -20.94
CA GLU A 50 2.73 -16.35 -20.53
C GLU A 50 3.59 -16.79 -19.33
N PHE A 51 3.00 -17.51 -18.36
CA PHE A 51 3.74 -18.08 -17.24
C PHE A 51 4.65 -19.23 -17.71
N LEU A 52 4.18 -20.07 -18.64
CA LEU A 52 5.01 -21.11 -19.24
C LEU A 52 6.14 -20.53 -20.10
N LEU A 53 5.91 -19.39 -20.76
CA LEU A 53 6.95 -18.68 -21.52
C LEU A 53 8.08 -18.18 -20.62
N GLN A 54 7.79 -17.80 -19.36
CA GLN A 54 8.82 -17.41 -18.38
C GLN A 54 9.69 -18.57 -17.92
N LEU A 55 9.23 -19.82 -18.08
CA LEU A 55 10.01 -21.03 -17.80
C LEU A 55 10.89 -21.45 -18.99
N ARG A 56 10.97 -20.66 -20.06
CA ARG A 56 11.85 -20.95 -21.20
C ARG A 56 13.30 -20.67 -20.81
N PHE A 57 13.96 -21.72 -20.32
CA PHE A 57 15.38 -21.68 -19.94
C PHE A 57 16.31 -21.44 -21.14
N CYS A 58 15.93 -21.86 -22.36
CA CYS A 58 16.68 -21.62 -23.61
C CYS A 58 15.84 -21.88 -24.89
N PRO A 59 16.25 -21.39 -26.08
CA PRO A 59 15.54 -21.65 -27.35
C PRO A 59 15.41 -23.14 -27.71
N ALA A 60 16.40 -23.97 -27.38
CA ALA A 60 16.37 -25.41 -27.62
C ALA A 60 15.24 -26.12 -26.86
N ALA A 61 14.80 -25.59 -25.70
CA ALA A 61 13.66 -26.12 -24.95
C ALA A 61 12.30 -25.83 -25.62
N CYS A 62 12.29 -25.06 -26.72
CA CYS A 62 11.09 -24.79 -27.52
C CYS A 62 10.96 -25.73 -28.74
N GLU A 63 11.98 -26.55 -29.00
CA GLU A 63 11.96 -27.51 -30.11
C GLU A 63 11.39 -28.85 -29.62
N ARG A 64 10.49 -29.44 -30.42
CA ARG A 64 9.91 -30.75 -30.11
C ARG A 64 10.97 -31.83 -30.39
N PRO A 65 11.31 -32.71 -29.44
CA PRO A 65 12.14 -33.87 -29.71
C PRO A 65 11.47 -34.80 -30.73
N GLU A 66 12.22 -35.29 -31.71
CA GLU A 66 11.69 -36.15 -32.79
C GLU A 66 11.08 -37.46 -32.25
N ASP A 67 11.54 -37.92 -31.08
CA ASP A 67 11.15 -39.18 -30.47
C ASP A 67 9.87 -39.08 -29.62
N LEU A 68 9.29 -37.89 -29.48
CA LEU A 68 8.13 -37.68 -28.62
C LEU A 68 6.86 -38.20 -29.31
N GLU A 69 6.20 -39.19 -28.72
CA GLU A 69 4.95 -39.75 -29.23
C GLU A 69 3.85 -38.70 -29.36
N MET A 70 3.05 -38.81 -30.43
CA MET A 70 1.91 -37.94 -30.71
C MET A 70 0.66 -38.46 -30.02
N ILE A 71 0.35 -37.89 -28.85
CA ILE A 71 -0.87 -38.14 -28.09
C ILE A 71 -1.89 -37.02 -28.40
N PRO A 72 -3.05 -37.35 -29.01
CA PRO A 72 -4.08 -36.37 -29.36
C PRO A 72 -4.60 -35.61 -28.13
N GLY A 73 -4.64 -34.27 -28.24
CA GLY A 73 -5.02 -33.35 -27.17
C GLY A 73 -3.94 -33.08 -26.12
N VAL A 74 -2.77 -33.74 -26.19
CA VAL A 74 -1.71 -33.62 -25.18
C VAL A 74 -0.42 -33.10 -25.81
N THR A 75 0.12 -33.79 -26.81
CA THR A 75 1.41 -33.43 -27.42
C THR A 75 1.25 -32.84 -28.82
N ASP A 76 0.07 -32.87 -29.41
CA ASP A 76 -0.26 -32.32 -30.73
C ASP A 76 -0.95 -30.95 -30.66
N ALA A 77 -1.17 -30.43 -29.44
CA ALA A 77 -1.82 -29.16 -29.22
C ALA A 77 -0.97 -28.01 -29.77
N THR A 78 -1.37 -27.48 -30.93
CA THR A 78 -0.79 -26.24 -31.48
C THR A 78 -1.19 -25.08 -30.58
N PRO A 79 -0.25 -24.20 -30.15
CA PRO A 79 -0.61 -23.01 -29.39
C PRO A 79 -1.54 -22.15 -30.25
N GLY A 80 -2.82 -22.09 -29.87
CA GLY A 80 -3.80 -21.31 -30.61
C GLY A 80 -3.41 -19.84 -30.67
N THR A 81 -3.60 -19.23 -31.84
CA THR A 81 -3.55 -17.77 -32.02
C THR A 81 -4.72 -17.17 -31.25
N VAL A 82 -4.51 -16.87 -29.96
CA VAL A 82 -5.53 -16.21 -29.16
C VAL A 82 -4.99 -14.87 -28.68
N MET A 83 -5.75 -13.85 -29.07
CA MET A 83 -5.56 -12.43 -28.87
C MET A 83 -4.95 -12.08 -27.51
N SER A 84 -4.05 -11.10 -27.53
CA SER A 84 -3.45 -10.44 -26.38
C SER A 84 -4.51 -9.82 -25.46
N HIS A 85 -5.18 -10.64 -24.66
CA HIS A 85 -5.66 -10.19 -23.36
C HIS A 85 -4.44 -10.14 -22.44
N LEU A 86 -3.66 -9.08 -22.62
CA LEU A 86 -2.75 -8.56 -21.61
C LEU A 86 -3.59 -8.42 -20.34
N VAL A 87 -3.53 -9.41 -19.45
CA VAL A 87 -3.95 -9.24 -18.06
C VAL A 87 -3.02 -8.17 -17.55
N ARG A 88 -3.52 -6.93 -17.56
CA ARG A 88 -2.82 -5.76 -17.08
C ARG A 88 -2.56 -5.98 -15.61
N VAL A 89 -1.42 -6.58 -15.28
CA VAL A 89 -0.91 -6.61 -13.91
C VAL A 89 -0.62 -5.15 -13.59
N GLY A 90 -1.52 -4.53 -12.82
CA GLY A 90 -1.36 -3.15 -12.42
C GLY A 90 -0.02 -3.00 -11.69
N GLN A 91 0.83 -2.09 -12.18
CA GLN A 91 1.97 -1.58 -11.40
C GLN A 91 1.51 -0.61 -10.30
N THR A 92 0.20 -0.40 -10.19
CA THR A 92 -0.43 0.56 -9.28
C THR A 92 -1.14 -0.20 -8.18
N LEU A 93 -0.76 0.08 -6.93
CA LEU A 93 -1.55 -0.31 -5.78
C LEU A 93 -2.62 0.74 -5.51
N THR A 94 -3.82 0.28 -5.17
CA THR A 94 -4.92 1.15 -4.77
C THR A 94 -5.57 0.61 -3.50
N HIS A 95 -6.20 1.47 -2.72
CA HIS A 95 -7.07 1.06 -1.61
C HIS A 95 -8.38 1.83 -1.67
N ARG A 96 -9.40 1.33 -0.97
CA ARG A 96 -10.73 1.96 -0.91
C ARG A 96 -10.94 2.83 0.33
N LEU A 97 -9.94 2.90 1.21
CA LEU A 97 -9.99 3.76 2.39
C LEU A 97 -9.78 5.21 1.95
N ASP A 98 -10.64 6.09 2.42
CA ASP A 98 -10.40 7.53 2.37
C ASP A 98 -9.75 7.93 3.69
N LEU A 99 -8.47 8.31 3.64
CA LEU A 99 -7.64 8.54 4.82
C LEU A 99 -6.96 9.89 4.74
N GLN A 100 -6.96 10.58 5.87
CA GLN A 100 -6.21 11.82 6.09
C GLN A 100 -5.30 11.64 7.30
N SER A 101 -4.07 12.16 7.21
CA SER A 101 -3.17 12.24 8.37
C SER A 101 -3.67 13.32 9.33
N VAL A 102 -3.64 13.05 10.64
CA VAL A 102 -3.90 14.06 11.67
C VAL A 102 -2.85 15.17 11.63
N TYR A 103 -1.59 14.79 11.40
CA TYR A 103 -0.43 15.67 11.44
C TYR A 103 -0.04 16.10 10.03
N LYS A 104 0.44 17.35 9.90
CA LYS A 104 0.84 17.91 8.59
C LYS A 104 2.29 17.61 8.24
N HIS A 105 3.06 17.09 9.20
CA HIS A 105 4.48 16.77 9.07
C HIS A 105 5.38 18.00 8.95
N VAL A 106 4.79 19.20 9.10
CA VAL A 106 5.48 20.49 9.09
C VAL A 106 4.86 21.40 10.15
N LEU A 107 5.70 22.04 10.93
CA LEU A 107 5.30 22.99 11.96
C LEU A 107 4.73 24.27 11.32
N PRO A 108 3.60 24.78 11.81
CA PRO A 108 3.03 26.01 11.31
C PRO A 108 3.96 27.19 11.60
N GLY A 109 4.20 28.04 10.59
CA GLY A 109 5.02 29.25 10.71
C GLY A 109 6.49 29.03 10.34
N SER A 110 7.22 28.14 11.05
CA SER A 110 8.63 27.89 10.75
C SER A 110 8.84 27.04 9.50
N GLY A 111 7.89 26.16 9.16
CA GLY A 111 8.03 25.19 8.07
C GLY A 111 8.97 24.03 8.38
N ASN A 112 9.53 23.97 9.59
CA ASN A 112 10.39 22.88 10.03
C ASN A 112 9.59 21.57 10.09
N ALA A 113 10.26 20.44 9.84
CA ALA A 113 9.63 19.13 9.96
C ALA A 113 9.19 18.86 11.40
N GLU A 114 7.98 18.30 11.55
CA GLU A 114 7.59 17.63 12.79
C GLU A 114 8.36 16.32 12.88
N VAL A 115 8.74 15.91 14.10
CA VAL A 115 9.40 14.63 14.34
C VAL A 115 8.61 13.82 15.37
N THR A 116 8.58 12.50 15.16
CA THR A 116 7.95 11.55 16.09
C THR A 116 8.97 10.71 16.83
N THR A 117 10.20 10.66 16.34
CA THR A 117 11.34 10.01 17.00
C THR A 117 12.62 10.79 16.73
N VAL A 118 13.56 10.71 17.67
CA VAL A 118 14.94 11.15 17.48
C VAL A 118 15.82 10.03 17.98
N HIS A 119 16.55 9.38 17.07
CA HIS A 119 17.48 8.32 17.40
C HIS A 119 18.80 8.57 16.67
N SER A 120 19.93 8.34 17.35
CA SER A 120 21.27 8.29 16.73
C SER A 120 21.55 9.40 15.70
N GLN A 121 21.30 10.66 16.11
CA GLN A 121 21.66 11.92 15.42
C GLN A 121 20.67 12.48 14.39
N VAL A 122 19.53 11.82 14.10
CA VAL A 122 18.53 12.37 13.17
C VAL A 122 17.11 12.20 13.72
N GLY A 123 16.32 13.26 13.60
CA GLY A 123 14.88 13.25 13.86
C GLY A 123 14.09 12.80 12.63
N ALA A 124 13.08 11.96 12.84
CA ALA A 124 12.22 11.48 11.77
C ALA A 124 10.74 11.45 12.19
N THR A 125 9.86 11.59 11.21
CA THR A 125 8.44 11.23 11.35
C THR A 125 8.23 9.85 10.76
N VAL A 126 7.93 8.88 11.63
CA VAL A 126 7.64 7.48 11.25
C VAL A 126 6.32 6.98 11.84
N ASP A 127 5.72 7.76 12.73
CA ASP A 127 4.46 7.45 13.39
C ASP A 127 3.33 8.30 12.83
N TYR A 128 2.16 7.69 12.63
CA TYR A 128 1.01 8.34 11.99
C TYR A 128 -0.30 7.94 12.66
N ILE A 129 -1.22 8.90 12.78
CA ILE A 129 -2.64 8.64 12.99
C ILE A 129 -3.36 9.01 11.70
N PHE A 130 -3.87 8.02 10.98
CA PHE A 130 -4.75 8.22 9.84
C PHE A 130 -6.21 8.06 10.27
N TYR A 131 -7.09 8.89 9.72
CA TYR A 131 -8.54 8.82 9.98
C TYR A 131 -9.34 9.06 8.70
N SER A 132 -10.58 8.56 8.67
CA SER A 132 -11.51 8.85 7.57
C SER A 132 -12.27 10.14 7.84
N PRO A 133 -12.05 11.22 7.06
CA PRO A 133 -12.67 12.50 7.32
C PRO A 133 -14.16 12.52 6.99
N LYS A 134 -14.91 13.36 7.70
CA LYS A 134 -16.27 13.71 7.30
C LYS A 134 -16.21 14.72 6.16
N HIS A 135 -16.77 14.37 5.01
CA HIS A 135 -16.97 15.30 3.91
C HIS A 135 -18.30 16.01 4.07
N HIS A 136 -18.28 17.35 4.12
CA HIS A 136 -19.49 18.13 3.97
C HIS A 136 -19.85 18.17 2.48
N SER A 137 -20.99 17.60 2.12
CA SER A 137 -21.53 17.73 0.76
C SER A 137 -22.06 19.16 0.59
N ASP A 138 -21.21 20.09 0.15
CA ASP A 138 -21.61 21.47 -0.16
C ASP A 138 -22.35 21.59 -1.52
N THR A 139 -22.84 20.48 -2.07
CA THR A 139 -23.56 20.48 -3.35
C THR A 139 -24.95 19.89 -3.16
N GLU A 140 -25.95 20.76 -3.21
CA GLU A 140 -27.36 20.44 -3.47
C GLU A 140 -27.54 19.87 -4.90
N ILE A 141 -26.84 18.79 -5.26
CA ILE A 141 -27.14 18.09 -6.51
C ILE A 141 -28.20 17.03 -6.22
N GLN A 142 -29.43 17.40 -6.54
CA GLN A 142 -30.57 16.51 -6.69
C GLN A 142 -30.16 15.21 -7.41
N GLY A 143 -30.35 14.07 -6.75
CA GLY A 143 -30.85 12.90 -7.45
C GLY A 143 -30.05 11.60 -7.44
N LYS A 144 -28.91 11.46 -6.73
CA LYS A 144 -28.26 10.14 -6.62
C LYS A 144 -27.75 9.80 -5.21
N SER A 145 -28.40 8.78 -4.64
CA SER A 145 -28.03 7.97 -3.46
C SER A 145 -27.89 8.68 -2.11
N LYS A 146 -29.02 8.89 -1.43
CA LYS A 146 -29.11 9.30 -0.01
C LYS A 146 -28.58 8.26 1.01
N TYR A 147 -28.06 7.11 0.57
CA TYR A 147 -27.71 5.99 1.46
C TYR A 147 -26.23 5.92 1.90
N TYR A 148 -25.39 6.85 1.44
CA TYR A 148 -24.02 7.01 1.93
C TYR A 148 -23.79 8.46 2.38
N GLN A 149 -24.60 8.95 3.33
CA GLN A 149 -24.12 10.05 4.17
C GLN A 149 -22.93 9.50 4.96
N GLN A 150 -21.72 9.75 4.46
CA GLN A 150 -20.49 9.21 5.00
C GLN A 150 -20.36 9.60 6.48
N SER A 151 -20.48 8.59 7.34
CA SER A 151 -20.06 8.62 8.74
C SER A 151 -18.54 8.77 8.80
N GLY A 152 -18.05 10.00 8.70
CA GLY A 152 -16.64 10.33 8.85
C GLY A 152 -16.35 10.99 10.18
N LEU A 153 -15.08 11.00 10.57
CA LEU A 153 -14.60 11.67 11.77
C LEU A 153 -14.24 13.13 11.46
N LYS A 154 -14.62 14.02 12.36
CA LYS A 154 -14.13 15.40 12.38
C LYS A 154 -12.99 15.51 13.38
N LEU A 155 -11.80 15.88 12.92
CA LEU A 155 -10.68 16.19 13.80
C LEU A 155 -10.99 17.49 14.56
N ILE A 156 -11.08 17.40 15.90
CA ILE A 156 -11.39 18.55 16.77
C ILE A 156 -10.17 19.04 17.56
N GLY A 157 -9.10 18.26 17.59
CA GLY A 157 -7.83 18.70 18.17
C GLY A 157 -6.76 17.62 18.05
N CYS A 158 -5.50 18.03 18.15
CA CYS A 158 -4.36 17.14 18.27
C CYS A 158 -3.30 17.78 19.17
N LEU A 159 -2.46 16.96 19.81
CA LEU A 159 -1.30 17.42 20.54
C LEU A 159 -0.19 17.71 19.52
N SER A 160 0.23 18.97 19.41
CA SER A 160 1.29 19.39 18.49
C SER A 160 2.59 18.65 18.74
N LEU A 161 3.27 18.27 17.66
CA LEU A 161 4.61 17.70 17.73
C LEU A 161 5.67 18.79 17.86
N LEU A 162 6.90 18.35 18.13
CA LEU A 162 8.08 19.21 18.27
C LEU A 162 8.95 19.10 17.02
N SER A 163 9.83 20.08 16.83
CA SER A 163 10.94 19.97 15.88
C SER A 163 12.09 19.18 16.48
N GLU A 164 12.98 18.69 15.63
CA GLU A 164 14.23 18.06 16.04
C GLU A 164 15.06 18.97 16.97
N ASP A 165 15.27 20.25 16.61
CA ASP A 165 16.02 21.20 17.43
C ASP A 165 15.44 21.37 18.85
N ALA A 166 14.11 21.34 18.97
CA ALA A 166 13.43 21.47 20.26
C ALA A 166 13.65 20.23 21.13
N LEU A 167 13.67 19.03 20.53
CA LEU A 167 14.00 17.81 21.25
C LEU A 167 15.47 17.76 21.68
N TRP A 168 16.40 18.15 20.80
CA TRP A 168 17.82 18.22 21.17
C TRP A 168 18.09 19.24 22.28
N SER A 169 17.32 20.34 22.32
CA SER A 169 17.36 21.31 23.43
C SER A 169 16.90 20.72 24.77
N MET A 170 16.22 19.57 24.77
CA MET A 170 15.75 18.82 25.95
C MET A 170 16.50 17.49 26.14
N ASN A 171 17.75 17.40 25.67
CA ASN A 171 18.60 16.20 25.74
C ASN A 171 18.18 15.03 24.83
N GLY A 172 17.35 15.29 23.81
CA GLY A 172 16.90 14.28 22.86
C GLY A 172 15.92 13.27 23.48
N LEU A 173 15.82 12.09 22.86
CA LEU A 173 15.00 10.99 23.35
C LEU A 173 15.80 9.67 23.36
N PRO A 174 15.53 8.75 24.30
CA PRO A 174 14.75 8.97 25.53
C PRO A 174 15.51 9.91 26.50
N SER A 175 14.80 10.44 27.49
CA SER A 175 15.33 11.29 28.56
C SER A 175 14.62 11.04 29.88
N ASP A 176 15.06 11.69 30.96
CA ASP A 176 14.45 11.56 32.30
C ASP A 176 12.96 11.93 32.32
N THR A 177 12.54 12.82 31.42
CA THR A 177 11.13 13.22 31.24
C THR A 177 10.39 12.38 30.21
N PHE A 178 11.10 11.82 29.22
CA PHE A 178 10.52 11.04 28.13
C PHE A 178 11.13 9.63 28.09
N PRO A 179 10.43 8.61 28.64
CA PRO A 179 11.01 7.27 28.79
C PRO A 179 11.11 6.49 27.46
N SER A 180 10.59 7.02 26.35
CA SER A 180 10.65 6.41 25.02
C SER A 180 11.40 7.34 24.06
N ASP A 181 12.02 6.73 23.06
CA ASP A 181 12.57 7.36 21.86
C ASP A 181 11.51 7.85 20.86
N HIS A 182 10.23 7.60 21.13
CA HIS A 182 9.09 8.10 20.35
C HIS A 182 8.22 9.07 21.16
N LEU A 183 7.72 10.10 20.48
CA LEU A 183 6.69 11.00 20.99
C LEU A 183 5.31 10.37 20.83
N SER A 184 4.48 10.50 21.88
CA SER A 184 3.09 10.07 21.82
C SER A 184 2.27 10.97 20.88
N LEU A 185 1.67 10.37 19.86
CA LEU A 185 0.65 11.03 19.04
C LEU A 185 -0.68 11.02 19.78
N LEU A 186 -1.38 12.16 19.78
CA LEU A 186 -2.69 12.29 20.42
C LEU A 186 -3.62 13.10 19.55
N ALA A 187 -4.79 12.53 19.25
CA ALA A 187 -5.83 13.16 18.47
C ALA A 187 -7.18 13.04 19.17
N LYS A 188 -8.02 14.05 19.00
CA LYS A 188 -9.40 14.07 19.47
C LYS A 188 -10.31 14.18 18.26
N PHE A 189 -11.24 13.24 18.15
CA PHE A 189 -12.21 13.18 17.06
C PHE A 189 -13.62 13.37 17.58
N GLN A 190 -14.46 13.98 16.75
CA GLN A 190 -15.91 13.98 16.89
C GLN A 190 -16.49 13.03 15.84
N LEU A 191 -17.34 12.11 16.28
CA LEU A 191 -18.17 11.28 15.42
C LEU A 191 -19.60 11.82 15.50
N ASP A 192 -20.15 12.26 14.38
CA ASP A 192 -21.55 12.65 14.32
C ASP A 192 -22.39 11.40 14.07
N MET A 193 -23.14 10.99 15.09
CA MET A 193 -24.16 9.96 14.92
C MET A 193 -25.38 10.63 14.28
N ASN A 194 -25.66 10.31 13.02
CA ASN A 194 -26.98 10.60 12.47
C ASN A 194 -27.96 9.66 13.17
N GLU A 195 -28.62 10.13 14.23
CA GLU A 195 -29.77 9.43 14.80
C GLU A 195 -30.86 9.38 13.72
N SER A 196 -31.01 8.21 13.12
CA SER A 196 -32.18 7.89 12.31
C SER A 196 -33.29 7.49 13.27
N LEU A 197 -34.09 8.47 13.69
CA LEU A 197 -35.41 8.27 14.28
C LEU A 197 -36.47 8.11 13.19
#